data_AF-A0A1J5LUW1-F1
#
_entry.id   AF-A0A1J5LUW1-F1
#
_cell.length_a   1.000
_cell.length_b   1.000
_cell.length_c   1.000
_cell.angle_alpha   90.00
_cell.angle_beta   90.00
_cell.angle_gamma   90.00
#
_symmetry.space_group_name_H-M   'P 1'
#
loop_
_entity.id
_entity.type
_entity.pdbx_description
1 polymer ?
#
loop_
_entity_poly.entity_id
_entity_poly.type
_entity_poly.pdbx_seq_one_letter_code
_entity_poly.pdbx_strand_id
1 'polypeptide(L)'
;MITSHMHVKAPGFPRHPKDDELVNDFMSGFSLADAIKSELMERGYDGLQLIDEDWGWLVVAFNRASNTELRVMVSSLADPEDDDDSVVEAMIAIYPQKLTKGALWWKKDIGGEVRSFSQAVFNFLRNTPGIQSIEEFADIK
;
A
#
# COMPACT_ATOMS: atom_id res chain seq x y z
N MET A 1 -13.95 -4.62 -9.80
CA MET A 1 -12.90 -4.93 -8.80
C MET A 1 -12.93 -3.76 -7.84
N ILE A 2 -13.08 -3.98 -6.53
CA ILE A 2 -13.03 -2.85 -5.59
C ILE A 2 -11.55 -2.55 -5.39
N THR A 3 -11.11 -1.43 -5.93
CA THR A 3 -9.79 -0.86 -5.66
C THR A 3 -10.04 0.38 -4.80
N SER A 4 -9.20 0.62 -3.81
CA SER A 4 -9.21 1.89 -3.10
C SER A 4 -7.85 2.52 -3.28
N HIS A 5 -7.84 3.84 -3.49
CA HIS A 5 -6.59 4.55 -3.61
C HIS A 5 -6.59 5.89 -2.89
N MET A 6 -5.42 6.28 -2.41
CA MET A 6 -5.17 7.52 -1.70
C MET A 6 -3.83 8.06 -2.15
N HIS A 7 -3.80 9.33 -2.52
CA HIS A 7 -2.59 10.05 -2.81
C HIS A 7 -2.12 10.76 -1.53
N VAL A 8 -0.87 10.52 -1.12
CA VAL A 8 -0.27 11.13 0.08
C VAL A 8 1.07 11.79 -0.22
N LYS A 9 1.37 12.89 0.47
CA LYS A 9 2.74 13.37 0.72
C LYS A 9 3.15 12.94 2.12
N ALA A 10 4.29 12.28 2.24
CA ALA A 10 4.76 11.67 3.48
C ALA A 10 6.15 12.21 3.88
N PRO A 11 6.29 13.51 4.21
CA PRO A 11 7.57 14.13 4.61
C PRO A 11 8.18 13.54 5.90
N GLY A 12 7.39 12.78 6.69
CA GLY A 12 7.91 12.03 7.84
C GLY A 12 8.61 10.72 7.46
N PHE A 13 8.60 10.34 6.18
CA PHE A 13 9.12 9.09 5.65
C PHE A 13 10.17 9.38 4.59
N PRO A 14 11.44 9.59 4.97
CA PRO A 14 12.49 9.86 4.01
C PRO A 14 12.84 8.60 3.22
N ARG A 15 13.54 8.81 2.09
CA ARG A 15 14.20 7.75 1.33
C ARG A 15 15.05 6.87 2.26
N HIS A 16 14.95 5.57 2.07
CA HIS A 16 15.66 4.54 2.82
C HIS A 16 16.78 3.93 1.96
N PRO A 17 17.89 3.43 2.55
CA PRO A 17 18.95 2.74 1.78
C PRO A 17 18.48 1.53 0.97
N LYS A 18 17.30 0.97 1.28
CA LYS A 18 16.72 -0.12 0.50
C LYS A 18 16.07 0.35 -0.79
N ASP A 19 15.71 1.63 -0.90
CA ASP A 19 15.17 2.18 -2.15
C ASP A 19 16.19 2.07 -3.30
N ASP A 20 17.49 1.86 -3.00
CA ASP A 20 18.54 1.57 -3.97
C ASP A 20 18.44 0.14 -4.56
N GLU A 21 17.58 -0.71 -4.02
CA GLU A 21 17.24 -2.02 -4.60
C GLU A 21 16.20 -1.90 -5.72
N LEU A 22 15.48 -0.77 -5.80
CA LEU A 22 14.47 -0.53 -6.84
C LEU A 22 15.13 -0.39 -8.21
N VAL A 23 14.45 -0.88 -9.25
CA VAL A 23 14.94 -0.81 -10.64
C VAL A 23 15.08 0.65 -11.12
N ASN A 24 14.27 1.56 -10.58
CA ASN A 24 14.24 2.96 -10.96
C ASN A 24 14.81 3.82 -9.82
N ASP A 25 15.96 4.46 -10.08
CA ASP A 25 16.75 5.20 -9.08
C ASP A 25 15.97 6.30 -8.34
N PHE A 26 14.99 6.91 -8.99
CA PHE A 26 14.16 7.99 -8.44
C PHE A 26 12.96 7.49 -7.61
N MET A 27 12.69 6.19 -7.64
CA MET A 27 11.61 5.62 -6.84
C MET A 27 12.04 5.50 -5.38
N SER A 28 11.10 5.70 -4.47
CA SER A 28 11.29 5.60 -3.03
C SER A 28 9.99 5.16 -2.34
N GLY A 29 10.06 4.92 -1.04
CA GLY A 29 8.88 4.65 -0.23
C GLY A 29 9.01 3.44 0.68
N PHE A 30 10.20 2.83 0.79
CA PHE A 30 10.41 1.68 1.66
C PHE A 30 9.97 1.98 3.10
N SER A 31 10.39 3.14 3.64
CA SER A 31 10.05 3.54 5.02
C SER A 31 8.54 3.59 5.25
N LEU A 32 7.79 4.11 4.27
CA LEU A 32 6.33 4.18 4.32
C LEU A 32 5.70 2.78 4.19
N ALA A 33 6.20 1.97 3.26
CA ALA A 33 5.73 0.61 3.05
C ALA A 33 5.97 -0.28 4.27
N ASP A 34 7.13 -0.16 4.94
CA ASP A 34 7.46 -0.91 6.15
C ASP A 34 6.62 -0.48 7.36
N ALA A 35 6.28 0.80 7.46
CA ALA A 35 5.35 1.28 8.48
C ALA A 35 3.92 0.79 8.26
N ILE A 36 3.43 0.81 7.01
CA ILE A 36 2.13 0.20 6.65
C ILE A 36 2.13 -1.30 6.97
N LYS A 37 3.21 -2.01 6.63
CA LYS A 37 3.36 -3.43 6.96
C LYS A 37 3.30 -3.67 8.46
N SER A 38 3.97 -2.84 9.26
CA SER A 38 3.97 -2.95 10.73
C SER A 38 2.57 -2.74 11.31
N GLU A 39 1.85 -1.72 10.83
CA GLU A 39 0.45 -1.47 11.21
C GLU A 39 -0.46 -2.67 10.88
N LEU A 40 -0.29 -3.27 9.71
CA LEU A 40 -1.06 -4.46 9.31
C LEU A 40 -0.72 -5.67 10.19
N MET A 41 0.56 -5.84 10.57
CA MET A 41 0.97 -6.90 11.50
C MET A 41 0.29 -6.75 12.86
N GLU A 42 0.28 -5.55 13.43
CA GLU A 42 -0.36 -5.27 14.72
C GLU A 42 -1.87 -5.52 14.69
N ARG A 43 -2.50 -5.37 13.53
CA ARG A 43 -3.92 -5.68 13.30
C ARG A 43 -4.21 -7.15 13.03
N GLY A 44 -3.19 -8.02 13.07
CA GLY A 44 -3.34 -9.46 12.92
C GLY A 44 -3.38 -9.96 11.48
N TYR A 45 -2.86 -9.19 10.52
CA TYR A 45 -2.60 -9.70 9.18
C TYR A 45 -1.32 -10.55 9.16
N ASP A 46 -1.28 -11.54 8.27
CA ASP A 46 -0.22 -12.54 8.16
C ASP A 46 0.48 -12.47 6.80
N GLY A 47 1.54 -13.27 6.60
CA GLY A 47 2.19 -13.41 5.29
C GLY A 47 2.77 -12.11 4.75
N LEU A 48 3.14 -11.20 5.65
CA LEU A 48 3.53 -9.84 5.31
C LEU A 48 4.88 -9.79 4.59
N GLN A 49 4.86 -9.37 3.33
CA GLN A 49 6.07 -9.23 2.49
C GLN A 49 6.20 -7.79 1.99
N LEU A 50 7.44 -7.36 1.81
CA LEU A 50 7.80 -6.17 1.03
C LEU A 50 8.50 -6.67 -0.22
N ILE A 51 8.02 -6.22 -1.37
CA ILE A 51 8.55 -6.59 -2.68
C ILE A 51 8.92 -5.29 -3.38
N ASP A 52 10.15 -5.25 -3.89
CA ASP A 52 10.65 -4.21 -4.78
C ASP A 52 10.00 -4.37 -6.15
N GLU A 53 9.47 -3.28 -6.69
CA GLU A 53 8.83 -3.24 -7.99
C GLU A 53 9.37 -2.05 -8.78
N ASP A 54 9.22 -2.06 -10.11
CA ASP A 54 9.70 -0.99 -10.98
C ASP A 54 9.01 0.37 -10.70
N TRP A 55 7.87 0.38 -10.03
CA TRP A 55 7.13 1.59 -9.64
C TRP A 55 7.24 1.94 -8.15
N GLY A 56 7.97 1.18 -7.32
CA GLY A 56 8.10 1.44 -5.88
C GLY A 56 8.00 0.17 -5.04
N TRP A 57 7.29 0.23 -3.92
CA TRP A 57 7.20 -0.89 -2.98
C TRP A 57 5.81 -1.49 -2.92
N LEU A 58 5.75 -2.81 -2.89
CA LEU A 58 4.52 -3.57 -2.70
C LEU A 58 4.50 -4.22 -1.32
N VAL A 59 3.50 -3.87 -0.51
CA VAL A 59 3.17 -4.59 0.73
C VAL A 59 2.16 -5.68 0.40
N VAL A 60 2.51 -6.93 0.62
CA VAL A 60 1.57 -8.05 0.49
C VAL A 60 1.14 -8.47 1.89
N ALA A 61 -0.15 -8.57 2.14
CA ALA A 61 -0.72 -8.98 3.42
C ALA A 61 -1.80 -10.04 3.22
N PHE A 62 -1.84 -11.04 4.08
CA PHE A 62 -2.81 -12.13 4.03
C PHE A 62 -3.76 -12.05 5.21
N ASN A 63 -5.06 -12.07 4.94
CA ASN A 63 -6.07 -12.20 5.96
C ASN A 63 -6.49 -13.66 6.09
N ARG A 64 -6.07 -14.34 7.17
CA ARG A 64 -6.41 -15.75 7.42
C ARG A 64 -7.90 -15.99 7.60
N ALA A 65 -8.64 -15.04 8.19
CA ALA A 65 -10.07 -15.21 8.43
C ALA A 65 -10.87 -15.27 7.11
N SER A 66 -10.42 -14.53 6.09
CA SER A 66 -11.08 -14.48 4.78
C SER A 66 -10.39 -15.32 3.70
N ASN A 67 -9.18 -15.82 3.96
CA ASN A 67 -8.31 -16.48 3.00
C ASN A 67 -8.06 -15.61 1.75
N THR A 68 -7.81 -14.31 1.99
CA THR A 68 -7.64 -13.29 0.95
C THR A 68 -6.26 -12.65 1.07
N GLU A 69 -5.54 -12.56 -0.05
CA GLU A 69 -4.35 -11.72 -0.16
C GLU A 69 -4.78 -10.30 -0.54
N LEU A 70 -4.22 -9.32 0.15
CA LEU A 70 -4.44 -7.90 -0.03
C LEU A 70 -3.09 -7.24 -0.25
N ARG A 71 -3.01 -6.45 -1.31
CA ARG A 71 -1.78 -5.80 -1.77
C ARG A 71 -1.92 -4.30 -1.56
N VAL A 72 -0.95 -3.66 -0.93
CA VAL A 72 -0.82 -2.19 -0.84
C VAL A 72 0.35 -1.78 -1.72
N MET A 73 0.08 -1.08 -2.81
CA MET A 73 1.11 -0.45 -3.63
C MET A 73 1.52 0.86 -2.98
N VAL A 74 2.81 1.16 -2.92
CA VAL A 74 3.40 2.44 -2.53
C VAL A 74 4.25 2.91 -3.70
N SER A 75 3.66 3.70 -4.60
CA SER A 75 4.34 4.19 -5.80
C SER A 75 4.83 5.60 -5.58
N SER A 76 6.14 5.84 -5.66
CA SER A 76 6.66 7.22 -5.66
C SER A 76 6.13 7.96 -6.89
N LEU A 77 5.68 9.20 -6.68
CA LEU A 77 5.21 10.12 -7.71
C LEU A 77 6.17 11.30 -7.90
N ALA A 78 7.28 11.33 -7.16
CA ALA A 78 8.28 12.39 -7.27
C ALA A 78 8.80 12.48 -8.71
N ASP A 79 8.68 13.68 -9.27
CA ASP A 79 9.28 14.05 -10.54
C ASP A 79 10.81 14.14 -10.33
N PRO A 80 11.65 13.53 -11.19
CA PRO A 80 13.11 13.68 -11.12
C PRO A 80 13.61 15.14 -11.21
N GLU A 81 12.74 16.10 -11.55
CA GLU A 81 13.05 17.54 -11.57
C GLU A 81 12.55 18.32 -10.33
N ASP A 82 11.84 17.69 -9.38
CA ASP A 82 11.34 18.36 -8.17
C ASP A 82 12.35 18.16 -7.01
N ASP A 83 13.05 19.23 -6.65
CA ASP A 83 14.26 19.31 -5.78
C ASP A 83 14.08 18.80 -4.33
N ASP A 84 12.94 18.24 -3.94
CA ASP A 84 12.69 17.79 -2.56
C ASP A 84 12.67 16.26 -2.44
N ASP A 85 13.85 15.66 -2.61
CA ASP A 85 14.16 14.22 -2.38
C ASP A 85 13.76 13.69 -0.99
N SER A 86 13.32 14.56 -0.08
CA SER A 86 12.96 14.21 1.29
C SER A 86 11.48 13.81 1.46
N VAL A 87 10.62 14.09 0.48
CA VAL A 87 9.18 13.87 0.59
C VAL A 87 8.73 12.72 -0.30
N VAL A 88 8.27 11.63 0.32
CA VAL A 88 7.62 10.53 -0.40
C VAL A 88 6.21 10.96 -0.80
N GLU A 89 6.03 11.34 -2.07
CA GLU A 89 4.72 11.47 -2.68
C GLU A 89 4.30 10.09 -3.20
N ALA A 90 3.23 9.51 -2.66
CA ALA A 90 2.86 8.12 -2.94
C ALA A 90 1.42 7.95 -3.38
N MET A 91 1.22 7.16 -4.44
CA MET A 91 -0.07 6.54 -4.71
C MET A 91 -0.17 5.25 -3.90
N ILE A 92 -1.14 5.20 -2.99
CA ILE A 92 -1.48 4.01 -2.23
C ILE A 92 -2.64 3.32 -2.91
N ALA A 93 -2.48 2.09 -3.39
CA ALA A 93 -3.57 1.36 -4.05
C ALA A 93 -3.73 -0.06 -3.49
N ILE A 94 -4.99 -0.46 -3.25
CA ILE A 94 -5.32 -1.70 -2.56
C ILE A 94 -6.03 -2.69 -3.49
N TYR A 95 -5.43 -3.87 -3.66
CA TYR A 95 -5.93 -4.91 -4.56
C TYR A 95 -6.14 -6.25 -3.84
N PRO A 96 -7.33 -6.86 -3.96
CA PRO A 96 -7.50 -8.24 -3.54
C PRO A 96 -6.94 -9.20 -4.61
N GLN A 97 -6.07 -10.12 -4.20
CA GLN A 97 -5.71 -11.29 -5.01
C GLN A 97 -6.32 -12.57 -4.43
N LYS A 98 -7.03 -13.32 -5.27
CA LYS A 98 -7.54 -14.65 -4.91
C LYS A 98 -6.44 -15.68 -5.10
N LEU A 99 -6.02 -16.35 -4.03
CA LEU A 99 -4.92 -17.32 -4.04
C LEU A 99 -5.30 -18.75 -4.50
N THR A 100 -6.57 -19.02 -4.84
CA THR A 100 -6.98 -20.40 -5.14
C THR A 100 -6.76 -20.80 -6.62
N LYS A 101 -5.80 -21.70 -6.83
CA LYS A 101 -5.83 -22.65 -7.96
C LYS A 101 -6.79 -23.81 -7.62
N GLY A 102 -7.88 -23.93 -8.35
CA GLY A 102 -8.70 -25.16 -8.39
C GLY A 102 -10.06 -25.09 -7.68
N ALA A 103 -11.09 -25.42 -8.48
CA ALA A 103 -12.48 -25.77 -8.13
C ALA A 103 -13.34 -24.72 -7.38
N LEU A 104 -14.17 -24.03 -8.19
CA LEU A 104 -15.59 -23.77 -7.93
C LEU A 104 -15.96 -23.41 -6.49
N TRP A 105 -15.59 -22.19 -6.07
CA TRP A 105 -16.35 -21.49 -5.04
C TRP A 105 -16.89 -20.19 -5.63
N TRP A 106 -18.19 -20.24 -5.93
CA TRP A 106 -19.20 -19.17 -5.98
C TRP A 106 -18.66 -17.81 -5.52
N LYS A 107 -18.93 -16.76 -6.31
CA LYS A 107 -18.54 -15.36 -6.12
C LYS A 107 -18.64 -14.92 -4.64
N LYS A 108 -17.61 -15.19 -3.82
CA LYS A 108 -17.49 -14.62 -2.47
C LYS A 108 -17.36 -13.12 -2.67
N ASP A 109 -18.33 -12.38 -2.15
CA ASP A 109 -18.23 -10.92 -2.05
C ASP A 109 -17.15 -10.62 -1.00
N ILE A 110 -16.03 -10.08 -1.47
CA ILE A 110 -14.89 -9.67 -0.66
C ILE A 110 -14.90 -8.16 -0.40
N GLY A 111 -15.95 -7.46 -0.83
CA GLY A 111 -15.98 -6.01 -0.81
C GLY A 111 -15.96 -5.41 0.60
N GLY A 112 -16.56 -6.10 1.57
CA GLY A 112 -16.45 -5.72 2.98
C GLY A 112 -15.01 -5.80 3.49
N GLU A 113 -14.30 -6.87 3.12
CA GLU A 113 -12.92 -7.13 3.55
C GLU A 113 -11.95 -6.12 2.93
N VAL A 114 -12.11 -5.82 1.63
CA VAL A 114 -11.34 -4.76 0.95
C VAL A 114 -11.59 -3.41 1.62
N ARG A 115 -12.85 -3.04 1.88
CA ARG A 115 -13.18 -1.77 2.56
C ARG A 115 -12.56 -1.67 3.95
N SER A 116 -12.62 -2.74 4.76
CA SER A 116 -12.01 -2.76 6.09
C SER A 116 -10.49 -2.62 6.03
N PHE A 117 -9.83 -3.28 5.08
CA PHE A 117 -8.39 -3.17 4.88
C PHE A 117 -7.97 -1.78 4.41
N SER A 118 -8.67 -1.23 3.41
CA SER A 118 -8.47 0.15 2.97
C SER A 118 -8.65 1.14 4.10
N GLN A 119 -9.69 0.97 4.93
CA GLN A 119 -9.91 1.84 6.08
C GLN A 119 -8.77 1.73 7.11
N ALA A 120 -8.22 0.53 7.33
CA ALA A 120 -7.09 0.35 8.25
C ALA A 120 -5.85 1.12 7.77
N VAL A 121 -5.44 0.93 6.51
CA VAL A 121 -4.29 1.63 5.92
C VAL A 121 -4.54 3.15 5.88
N PHE A 122 -5.70 3.59 5.40
CA PHE A 122 -5.99 5.01 5.27
C PHE A 122 -6.15 5.71 6.64
N ASN A 123 -6.68 5.04 7.65
CA ASN A 123 -6.71 5.59 9.01
C ASN A 123 -5.31 5.72 9.59
N PHE A 124 -4.45 4.73 9.37
CA PHE A 124 -3.05 4.84 9.76
C PHE A 124 -2.39 6.05 9.11
N LEU A 125 -2.52 6.20 7.79
CA LEU A 125 -1.94 7.33 7.05
C LEU A 125 -2.46 8.68 7.56
N ARG A 126 -3.78 8.83 7.73
CA ARG A 126 -4.41 10.09 8.19
C ARG A 126 -4.02 10.46 9.63
N ASN A 127 -3.73 9.48 10.48
CA ASN A 127 -3.39 9.71 11.89
C ASN A 127 -1.88 9.76 12.15
N THR A 128 -1.06 9.49 11.14
CA THR A 128 0.40 9.54 11.26
C THR A 128 0.88 10.99 11.14
N PRO A 129 1.54 11.56 12.17
CA PRO A 129 2.04 12.93 12.12
C PRO A 129 2.97 13.15 10.93
N GLY A 130 2.77 14.27 10.23
CA GLY A 130 3.57 14.64 9.07
C GLY A 130 3.04 14.13 7.74
N ILE A 131 2.17 13.12 7.70
CA ILE A 131 1.53 12.72 6.44
C ILE A 131 0.45 13.73 6.05
N GLN A 132 0.45 14.15 4.79
CA GLN A 132 -0.54 15.00 4.16
C GLN A 132 -1.31 14.18 3.12
N SER A 133 -2.61 13.97 3.33
CA SER A 133 -3.48 13.38 2.31
C SER A 133 -3.78 14.45 1.25
N ILE A 134 -3.47 14.16 -0.02
CA ILE A 134 -3.66 15.10 -1.13
C ILE A 134 -5.03 14.89 -1.77
N GLU A 135 -5.32 13.67 -2.22
CA GLU A 135 -6.57 13.33 -2.89
C GLU A 135 -7.03 11.91 -2.50
N GLU A 136 -8.33 11.79 -2.22
CA GLU A 136 -9.00 10.49 -2.09
C GLU A 136 -9.74 10.21 -3.38
N PHE A 137 -9.23 9.26 -4.15
CA PHE A 137 -9.94 8.79 -5.31
C PHE A 137 -10.90 7.68 -4.90
N ALA A 138 -12.17 8.03 -4.80
CA ALA A 138 -13.23 7.07 -4.53
C ALA A 138 -13.54 6.27 -5.81
N ASP A 139 -13.09 5.02 -5.89
CA ASP A 139 -13.73 4.06 -6.79
C ASP A 139 -14.92 3.42 -6.07
N ILE A 140 -16.09 4.08 -6.20
CA ILE A 140 -17.38 3.56 -5.78
C ILE A 140 -18.29 3.44 -7.00
N LYS A 141 -18.28 2.27 -7.65
CA LYS A 141 -19.46 1.49 -8.05
C LYS A 141 -19.08 0.10 -8.57
#